data_AF-A0A1G1PEV6-F1
#
_entry.id   AF-A0A1G1PEV6-F1
#
_cell.length_a   1.000
_cell.length_b   1.000
_cell.length_c   1.000
_cell.angle_alpha   90.00
_cell.angle_beta   90.00
_cell.angle_gamma   90.00
#
_symmetry.space_group_name_H-M   'P 1'
#
loop_
_entity.id
_entity.type
_entity.pdbx_description
1 polymer ?
#
loop_
_entity_poly.entity_id
_entity_poly.type
_entity_poly.pdbx_seq_one_letter_code
_entity_poly.pdbx_strand_id
1 'polypeptide(L)' 'MLDRELIKKIIQLKHEQGLTLHDLSKKLDLQVATIERWFKTNRINKVYAKLVKEKLRID' A
#
# COMPACT_ATOMS: atom_id res chain seq x y z
N MET A 1 -11.95 -8.16 7.93
CA MET A 1 -10.54 -8.51 7.67
C MET A 1 -9.76 -7.23 7.52
N LEU A 2 -8.76 -7.07 8.37
CA LEU A 2 -8.31 -5.80 8.93
C LEU A 2 -7.33 -5.08 8.01
N ASP A 3 -7.49 -3.76 7.87
CA ASP A 3 -6.61 -2.84 7.15
C ASP A 3 -5.10 -3.08 7.39
N ARG A 4 -4.74 -3.63 8.55
CA ARG A 4 -3.38 -4.04 8.94
C ARG A 4 -2.79 -5.16 8.09
N GLU A 5 -3.58 -6.14 7.67
CA GLU A 5 -3.08 -7.24 6.82
C GLU A 5 -2.73 -6.75 5.42
N LEU A 6 -3.53 -5.84 4.88
CA LEU A 6 -3.24 -5.22 3.59
C LEU A 6 -1.94 -4.41 3.63
N ILE A 7 -1.72 -3.62 4.69
CA ILE A 7 -0.46 -2.89 4.89
C ILE A 7 0.73 -3.85 4.89
N LYS A 8 0.64 -4.95 5.64
CA LYS A 8 1.69 -5.97 5.68
C LYS A 8 1.98 -6.55 4.30
N LYS A 9 0.94 -6.89 3.52
CA LYS A 9 1.09 -7.36 2.14
C LYS A 9 1.78 -6.32 1.24
N ILE A 10 1.42 -5.03 1.37
CA ILE A 10 2.08 -3.96 0.59
C ILE A 10 3.56 -3.84 0.97
N ILE A 11 3.89 -3.88 2.27
CA ILE A 11 5.28 -3.82 2.76
C ILE A 11 6.08 -5.03 2.26
N GLN A 12 5.49 -6.22 2.30
CA GLN A 12 6.12 -7.44 1.81
C GLN A 12 6.37 -7.36 0.30
N LEU A 13 5.36 -6.98 -0.48
CA LEU A 13 5.48 -6.79 -1.93
C LEU A 13 6.57 -5.75 -2.27
N LYS A 14 6.65 -4.66 -1.50
CA LYS A 14 7.71 -3.66 -1.63
C LYS A 14 9.09 -4.28 -1.42
N HIS A 15 9.25 -5.14 -0.42
CA HIS A 15 10.50 -5.82 -0.13
C HIS A 15 10.87 -6.84 -1.20
N GLU A 16 9.93 -7.69 -1.61
CA GLU A 16 10.14 -8.75 -2.60
C GLU A 16 10.49 -8.20 -3.98
N GLN A 17 9.88 -7.07 -4.36
CA GLN A 17 10.13 -6.43 -5.66
C GLN A 17 11.20 -5.34 -5.60
N GLY A 18 11.82 -5.10 -4.45
CA GLY A 18 12.83 -4.04 -4.28
C GLY A 18 12.30 -2.63 -4.55
N LEU A 19 11.00 -2.39 -4.35
CA LEU A 19 10.36 -1.10 -4.67
C LEU A 19 10.68 -0.02 -3.64
N THR A 20 10.78 1.21 -4.11
CA THR A 20 10.79 2.41 -3.28
C THR A 20 9.36 2.89 -2.99
N LEU A 21 9.22 3.84 -2.06
CA LEU A 21 7.93 4.51 -1.83
C LEU A 21 7.49 5.33 -3.06
N HIS A 22 8.43 5.85 -3.84
CA HIS A 22 8.14 6.53 -5.10
C HIS A 22 7.58 5.56 -6.16
N ASP A 23 8.08 4.34 -6.21
CA ASP A 23 7.55 3.34 -7.15
C ASP A 23 6.14 2.91 -6.77
N LEU A 24 5.88 2.72 -5.47
CA LEU A 24 4.53 2.46 -4.97
C LEU A 24 3.60 3.64 -5.25
N SER A 25 4.09 4.87 -5.09
CA SER A 25 3.36 6.10 -5.43
C SER A 25 2.94 6.11 -6.89
N LYS A 26 3.86 5.81 -7.82
CA LYS A 26 3.56 5.71 -9.25
C LYS A 26 2.60 4.57 -9.58
N LYS A 27 2.81 3.38 -9.00
CA LYS A 27 1.94 2.21 -9.25
C LYS A 27 0.52 2.44 -8.75
N LEU A 28 0.38 3.03 -7.57
CA LEU A 28 -0.92 3.26 -6.94
C LEU A 28 -1.60 4.53 -7.44
N ASP A 29 -0.85 5.44 -8.08
CA ASP A 29 -1.29 6.79 -8.42
C ASP A 29 -1.70 7.58 -7.16
N LEU A 30 -0.81 7.58 -6.17
CA LEU A 30 -1.01 8.21 -4.86
C LEU A 30 0.22 9.01 -4.47
N GLN A 31 0.04 10.04 -3.65
CA GLN A 31 1.17 10.78 -3.08
C GLN A 31 2.01 9.90 -2.15
N VAL A 32 3.33 10.03 -2.22
CA VAL A 32 4.29 9.33 -1.33
C VAL A 32 3.93 9.54 0.14
N ALA A 33 3.55 10.76 0.54
CA ALA A 33 3.15 11.09 1.91
C ALA A 33 1.95 10.27 2.41
N THR A 34 1.03 9.89 1.51
CA THR A 34 -0.11 9.03 1.84
C THR A 34 0.36 7.62 2.19
N ILE A 35 1.27 7.07 1.39
CA ILE A 35 1.84 5.73 1.59
C ILE A 35 2.72 5.71 2.85
N GLU A 36 3.52 6.76 3.07
CA GLU A 36 4.30 6.92 4.30
C GLU A 36 3.42 6.92 5.54
N ARG A 37 2.32 7.68 5.53
CA ARG A 37 1.36 7.73 6.64
C ARG A 37 0.80 6.34 6.92
N TRP A 38 0.45 5.59 5.88
CA TRP A 38 -0.05 4.22 6.05
C TRP A 38 0.97 3.32 6.72
N PHE A 39 2.23 3.37 6.29
CA PHE A 39 3.28 2.55 6.87
C PHE A 39 3.59 2.94 8.31
N LYS A 40 3.60 4.24 8.62
CA LYS A 40 3.79 4.75 10.00
C LYS A 40 2.65 4.39 10.93
N THR A 41 1.40 4.51 10.46
CA THR A 41 0.21 4.32 11.30
C THR A 41 -0.33 2.89 11.28
N ASN A 42 0.18 2.06 10.37
CA ASN A 42 -0.31 0.72 10.05
C ASN A 42 -1.84 0.70 9.80
N ARG A 43 -2.32 1.73 9.08
CA ARG A 43 -3.74 1.94 8.78
C ARG A 43 -3.92 2.42 7.36
N ILE A 44 -4.90 1.85 6.68
CA ILE A 44 -5.41 2.29 5.38
C ILE A 44 -6.93 2.37 5.52
N ASN A 45 -7.57 3.37 4.90
CA ASN A 45 -9.02 3.45 4.94
C ASN A 45 -9.65 2.52 3.88
N LYS A 46 -10.95 2.24 3.99
CA LYS A 46 -11.65 1.33 3.07
C LYS A 46 -11.59 1.75 1.60
N VAL A 47 -11.62 3.06 1.31
CA VAL A 47 -11.57 3.59 -0.06
C VAL A 47 -10.24 3.26 -0.71
N TYR A 48 -9.15 3.57 -0.02
CA TYR A 48 -7.80 3.26 -0.50
C TYR A 48 -7.50 1.77 -0.46
N ALA A 49 -8.03 1.03 0.51
CA ALA A 49 -7.86 -0.42 0.58
C ALA A 49 -8.42 -1.09 -0.68
N LYS A 50 -9.60 -0.67 -1.14
CA LYS A 50 -10.20 -1.17 -2.38
C LYS A 50 -9.31 -0.86 -3.59
N LEU A 51 -8.88 0.40 -3.73
CA LEU A 51 -8.01 0.83 -4.83
C LEU A 51 -6.69 0.07 -4.87
N VAL A 52 -6.05 -0.13 -3.71
CA VAL A 52 -4.79 -0.86 -3.61
C VAL A 52 -4.97 -2.34 -3.99
N LYS A 53 -6.04 -2.98 -3.53
CA LYS A 53 -6.34 -4.37 -3.89
C LYS A 53 -6.53 -4.53 -5.40
N GLU A 54 -7.27 -3.62 -6.03
CA GLU A 54 -7.48 -3.61 -7.48
C GLU A 54 -6.17 -3.39 -8.26
N LYS A 55 -5.37 -2.40 -7.87
CA LYS A 55 -4.13 -2.05 -8.59
C LYS A 55 -2.99 -3.05 -8.38
N LEU A 56 -2.84 -3.58 -7.16
CA LEU A 56 -1.79 -4.56 -6.85
C LEU A 56 -2.24 -6.01 -7.05
N ARG A 57 -3.50 -6.23 -7.46
CA ARG A 57 -4.11 -7.57 -7.62
C ARG A 57 -3.94 -8.43 -6.36
N ILE A 58 -4.27 -7.83 -5.21
CA ILE A 58 -4.22 -8.46 -3.89
C ILE A 58 -5.63 -8.82 -3.46
N ASP A 59 -5.94 -10.11 -3.36
CA ASP A 59 -7.18 -10.63 -2.76
C ASP A 59 -7.20 -10.47 -1.22
#